data_AF-H3KGG2-F1
#
_entry.id   AF-H3KGG2-F1
#
_cell.length_a   1.000
_cell.length_b   1.000
_cell.length_c   1.000
_cell.angle_alpha   90.00
_cell.angle_beta   90.00
_cell.angle_gamma   90.00
#
_symmetry.space_group_name_H-M   'P 1'
#
loop_
_entity.id
_entity.type
_entity.pdbx_description
1 polymer ?
#
loop_
_entity_poly.entity_id
_entity_poly.type
_entity_poly.pdbx_seq_one_letter_code
_entity_poly.pdbx_strand_id
1 'polypeptide(L)'
;NGTSAIEVKKTGTDNNTINLEAGSRVLGLVHVDAAATNTTLNLKGMQGSLLLKVEAGSQNEGDHFTLNVKDGADVTLEDGQKSTIDVANITNGTLTASLKNPDDNTILELSLEEQGTFNLKEKNSTLIDGVIIAHNATWNLNGGRLAVAGQTWTGNFRVGTNPSKSENKGTGTLNVSAGGYTFADMSVRNTGTVKVAGGELTVYALDISKSGTVTVGTDAQTNAVSGTLRVNGALTIASAGTSGRLTLNNGTFETVASNVYKAATEGEDPFVLTDAWGKVAFGQNADVDLVLNDVGEYDLAAYQAVQNLLGDNKSKVNLVLNGTIKPAENATIGQMVGNAAANNTISVGETKEGTVTATLTGDVGVGALGVDAGTTTVKFTDINTLSLAGQNGTVLSQNVETLEVAGTLALGILSTDTATVNAETVKAGTLEVNGDFAAQAVQVTSSLDVAEEAQFVADTITLGANAGGEIHGYLEADTVAREVSSGASFKVKSLLSETAFDVYGTTSFNKNGVAMTYKSGSYYQLKSGANGEAPVVSAAQTIEVG
;
A
#
# COMPACT_ATOMS: atom_id res chain seq x y z
N ASN A 1 42.61 3.63 27.33
CA ASN A 1 43.15 4.33 26.14
C ASN A 1 43.46 3.31 25.06
N GLY A 2 42.44 2.84 24.35
CA GLY A 2 42.66 2.19 23.05
C GLY A 2 42.86 3.29 22.01
N THR A 3 43.82 3.13 21.10
CA THR A 3 43.98 4.04 19.96
C THR A 3 42.81 3.83 18.99
N SER A 4 42.13 4.91 18.64
CA SER A 4 41.19 4.92 17.52
C SER A 4 41.91 4.61 16.21
N ALA A 5 41.24 3.83 15.37
CA ALA A 5 41.69 3.54 14.00
C ALA A 5 41.23 4.64 13.04
N ILE A 6 40.05 5.22 13.30
CA ILE A 6 39.51 6.40 12.60
C ILE A 6 38.94 7.34 13.67
N GLU A 7 39.20 8.63 13.54
CA GLU A 7 38.86 9.64 14.55
C GLU A 7 38.47 10.96 13.87
N VAL A 8 37.28 11.47 14.17
CA VAL A 8 36.78 12.78 13.74
C VAL A 8 36.72 13.70 14.97
N LYS A 9 37.56 14.74 15.02
CA LYS A 9 37.76 15.62 16.19
C LYS A 9 37.21 17.04 16.01
N LYS A 10 36.99 17.67 17.17
CA LYS A 10 36.45 19.02 17.40
C LYS A 10 37.29 20.20 16.87
N THR A 11 37.04 20.62 15.63
CA THR A 11 36.62 22.00 15.22
C THR A 11 36.90 22.23 13.74
N GLY A 12 35.90 22.70 12.98
CA GLY A 12 36.00 22.97 11.53
C GLY A 12 35.83 21.75 10.62
N THR A 13 35.49 20.59 11.17
CA THR A 13 35.28 19.31 10.48
C THR A 13 33.80 19.08 10.19
N ASP A 14 33.31 19.71 9.11
CA ASP A 14 31.95 19.56 8.59
C ASP A 14 31.95 18.72 7.28
N ASN A 15 30.85 18.01 7.01
CA ASN A 15 30.67 17.17 5.80
C ASN A 15 31.71 16.04 5.63
N ASN A 16 32.19 15.47 6.73
CA ASN A 16 33.18 14.38 6.69
C ASN A 16 32.57 13.12 6.05
N THR A 17 33.17 12.59 4.98
CA THR A 17 32.73 11.33 4.37
C THR A 17 33.78 10.23 4.54
N ILE A 18 33.40 9.15 5.23
CA ILE A 18 34.20 7.94 5.38
C ILE A 18 33.54 6.84 4.53
N ASN A 19 34.32 6.13 3.72
CA ASN A 19 33.87 4.97 2.96
C ASN A 19 34.68 3.74 3.36
N LEU A 20 33.98 2.70 3.83
CA LEU A 20 34.52 1.36 4.08
C LEU A 20 33.96 0.43 3.00
N GLU A 21 34.74 0.29 1.92
CA GLU A 21 34.43 -0.52 0.74
C GLU A 21 34.63 -2.03 1.01
N ALA A 22 34.21 -2.88 0.07
CA ALA A 22 34.36 -4.33 0.16
C ALA A 22 35.83 -4.73 0.42
N GLY A 23 36.04 -5.62 1.39
CA GLY A 23 37.38 -6.01 1.86
C GLY A 23 38.01 -5.07 2.90
N SER A 24 37.37 -3.95 3.24
CA SER A 24 37.79 -3.09 4.36
C SER A 24 37.68 -3.83 5.69
N ARG A 25 38.66 -3.62 6.59
CA ARG A 25 38.64 -4.14 7.95
C ARG A 25 39.26 -3.14 8.92
N VAL A 26 38.46 -2.65 9.86
CA VAL A 26 38.90 -1.68 10.87
C VAL A 26 39.25 -2.43 12.16
N LEU A 27 40.53 -2.46 12.53
CA LEU A 27 41.04 -3.15 13.72
C LEU A 27 41.22 -2.18 14.90
N GLY A 28 40.15 -1.46 15.25
CA GLY A 28 40.14 -0.47 16.33
C GLY A 28 38.87 0.36 16.34
N LEU A 29 38.82 1.34 17.25
CA LEU A 29 37.65 2.22 17.41
C LEU A 29 37.52 3.19 16.22
N VAL A 30 36.32 3.31 15.67
CA VAL A 30 35.90 4.48 14.88
C VAL A 30 35.22 5.46 15.84
N HIS A 31 35.77 6.67 15.97
CA HIS A 31 35.28 7.68 16.92
C HIS A 31 34.84 8.97 16.21
N VAL A 32 33.66 9.49 16.58
CA VAL A 32 33.14 10.79 16.16
C VAL A 32 32.79 11.62 17.40
N ASP A 33 33.53 12.72 17.61
CA ASP A 33 33.35 13.70 18.69
C ASP A 33 32.04 14.48 18.51
N ALA A 34 31.33 14.76 19.61
CA ALA A 34 30.03 15.42 19.64
C ALA A 34 29.95 16.81 18.95
N ALA A 35 31.08 17.41 18.58
CA ALA A 35 31.15 18.69 17.87
C ALA A 35 31.61 18.60 16.41
N ALA A 36 31.73 17.40 15.83
CA ALA A 36 31.65 17.23 14.39
C ALA A 36 30.22 17.52 13.88
N THR A 37 30.05 17.76 12.58
CA THR A 37 28.72 17.91 11.94
C THR A 37 28.72 17.21 10.58
N ASN A 38 27.54 16.79 10.10
CA ASN A 38 27.33 16.17 8.80
C ASN A 38 28.33 15.03 8.49
N THR A 39 28.63 14.19 9.49
CA THR A 39 29.61 13.11 9.32
C THR A 39 28.93 11.84 8.80
N THR A 40 29.25 11.44 7.58
CA THR A 40 28.70 10.23 6.96
C THR A 40 29.70 9.08 6.97
N LEU A 41 29.31 7.94 7.56
CA LEU A 41 30.00 6.66 7.42
C LEU A 41 29.25 5.76 6.44
N ASN A 42 29.88 5.41 5.33
CA ASN A 42 29.35 4.47 4.34
C ASN A 42 30.01 3.10 4.50
N LEU A 43 29.20 2.07 4.77
CA LEU A 43 29.58 0.67 4.74
C LEU A 43 29.09 0.09 3.41
N LYS A 44 30.01 -0.18 2.47
CA LYS A 44 29.70 -0.66 1.11
C LYS A 44 30.30 -2.03 0.90
N GLY A 45 29.49 -3.10 0.97
CA GLY A 45 29.99 -4.47 0.93
C GLY A 45 30.95 -4.87 2.06
N MET A 46 31.15 -4.02 3.08
CA MET A 46 31.96 -4.35 4.26
C MET A 46 31.33 -5.53 5.01
N GLN A 47 32.17 -6.43 5.52
CA GLN A 47 31.75 -7.64 6.23
C GLN A 47 32.38 -7.67 7.63
N GLY A 48 31.65 -8.15 8.64
CA GLY A 48 32.19 -8.49 9.98
C GLY A 48 31.72 -7.55 11.09
N SER A 49 32.62 -7.17 12.00
CA SER A 49 32.29 -6.31 13.15
C SER A 49 32.89 -4.91 13.03
N LEU A 50 32.26 -3.94 13.70
CA LEU A 50 32.73 -2.57 13.80
C LEU A 50 32.56 -2.05 15.23
N LEU A 51 33.67 -1.67 15.86
CA LEU A 51 33.68 -0.92 17.11
C LEU A 51 33.47 0.57 16.78
N LEU A 52 32.23 1.04 16.88
CA LEU A 52 31.83 2.42 16.58
C LEU A 52 31.48 3.17 17.87
N LYS A 53 32.07 4.34 18.09
CA LYS A 53 31.62 5.35 19.06
C LYS A 53 31.24 6.65 18.34
N VAL A 54 29.97 7.00 18.42
CA VAL A 54 29.46 8.34 18.13
C VAL A 54 29.01 8.97 19.44
N GLU A 55 29.54 10.14 19.78
CA GLU A 55 29.07 10.91 20.93
C GLU A 55 27.78 11.67 20.57
N ALA A 56 26.92 11.92 21.55
CA ALA A 56 25.67 12.65 21.30
C ALA A 56 25.98 14.13 20.95
N GLY A 57 25.71 14.51 19.71
CA GLY A 57 25.83 15.88 19.21
C GLY A 57 24.80 16.86 19.80
N SER A 58 24.74 18.08 19.27
CA SER A 58 23.92 19.16 19.84
C SER A 58 22.40 19.05 19.62
N GLN A 59 21.92 18.03 18.89
CA GLN A 59 20.50 17.71 18.66
C GLN A 59 19.67 18.88 18.07
N ASN A 60 20.32 19.82 17.37
CA ASN A 60 19.69 20.82 16.53
C ASN A 60 19.75 20.37 15.06
N GLU A 61 18.81 20.81 14.22
CA GLU A 61 18.57 20.25 12.86
C GLU A 61 19.81 20.21 11.94
N GLY A 62 19.97 19.07 11.25
CA GLY A 62 21.09 18.74 10.36
C GLY A 62 21.95 17.62 10.94
N ASP A 63 21.84 16.40 10.38
CA ASP A 63 22.47 15.15 10.85
C ASP A 63 23.89 15.36 11.41
N HIS A 64 24.07 15.12 12.71
CA HIS A 64 25.42 15.11 13.27
C HIS A 64 26.21 13.90 12.72
N PHE A 65 25.57 12.72 12.70
CA PHE A 65 26.12 11.49 12.14
C PHE A 65 25.10 10.64 11.35
N THR A 66 25.46 10.30 10.12
CA THR A 66 24.70 9.42 9.21
C THR A 66 25.47 8.11 8.96
N LEU A 67 24.83 6.97 9.21
CA LEU A 67 25.34 5.63 8.88
C LEU A 67 24.60 5.07 7.65
N ASN A 68 25.31 4.82 6.56
CA ASN A 68 24.75 4.18 5.36
C ASN A 68 25.26 2.75 5.23
N VAL A 69 24.34 1.78 5.11
CA VAL A 69 24.64 0.36 4.88
C VAL A 69 24.09 -0.03 3.50
N LYS A 70 25.00 -0.43 2.61
CA LYS A 70 24.70 -0.65 1.19
C LYS A 70 25.65 -1.67 0.54
N ASP A 71 25.35 -1.96 -0.73
CA ASP A 71 26.16 -2.79 -1.62
C ASP A 71 26.47 -4.19 -1.03
N GLY A 72 25.50 -4.77 -0.31
CA GLY A 72 25.62 -6.10 0.32
C GLY A 72 26.50 -6.14 1.56
N ALA A 73 26.71 -5.00 2.25
CA ALA A 73 27.41 -4.98 3.54
C ALA A 73 26.68 -5.82 4.59
N ASP A 74 27.40 -6.58 5.41
CA ASP A 74 26.88 -7.27 6.59
C ASP A 74 27.77 -6.94 7.79
N VAL A 75 27.31 -6.00 8.62
CA VAL A 75 28.12 -5.43 9.70
C VAL A 75 27.40 -5.49 11.04
N THR A 76 28.09 -6.06 12.02
CA THR A 76 27.70 -6.06 13.43
C THR A 76 28.39 -4.92 14.18
N LEU A 77 27.63 -3.97 14.72
CA LEU A 77 28.17 -3.00 15.68
C LEU A 77 28.50 -3.72 16.99
N GLU A 78 29.71 -3.52 17.51
CA GLU A 78 30.13 -4.07 18.80
C GLU A 78 29.49 -3.30 19.97
N ASP A 79 29.20 -4.00 21.07
CA ASP A 79 28.43 -3.44 22.19
C ASP A 79 29.30 -2.59 23.15
N GLY A 80 28.65 -1.90 24.09
CA GLY A 80 29.33 -1.15 25.15
C GLY A 80 29.94 0.21 24.76
N GLN A 81 29.86 0.63 23.49
CA GLN A 81 30.28 1.99 23.09
C GLN A 81 29.21 3.06 23.33
N LYS A 82 27.92 2.67 23.40
CA LYS A 82 26.79 3.61 23.56
C LYS A 82 26.80 4.69 22.46
N SER A 83 26.80 4.29 21.19
CA SER A 83 26.76 5.26 20.09
C SER A 83 25.39 5.90 19.96
N THR A 84 25.36 7.20 19.70
CA THR A 84 24.17 7.92 19.26
C THR A 84 24.29 8.12 17.75
N ILE A 85 23.56 7.33 16.97
CA ILE A 85 23.47 7.45 15.52
C ILE A 85 22.22 8.28 15.24
N ASP A 86 22.37 9.44 14.59
CA ASP A 86 21.20 10.27 14.28
C ASP A 86 20.39 9.64 13.14
N VAL A 87 21.04 9.27 12.04
CA VAL A 87 20.38 8.60 10.90
C VAL A 87 21.10 7.30 10.52
N ALA A 88 20.33 6.22 10.33
CA ALA A 88 20.81 4.93 9.82
C ALA A 88 20.00 4.52 8.59
N ASN A 89 20.60 4.60 7.40
CA ASN A 89 19.98 4.19 6.14
C ASN A 89 20.50 2.81 5.73
N ILE A 90 19.61 1.82 5.67
CA ILE A 90 19.92 0.45 5.29
C ILE A 90 19.21 0.16 3.98
N THR A 91 19.99 0.21 2.89
CA THR A 91 19.45 0.21 1.51
C THR A 91 19.60 -1.15 0.82
N ASN A 92 20.76 -1.79 1.00
CA ASN A 92 21.09 -3.11 0.46
C ASN A 92 22.18 -3.74 1.34
N GLY A 93 21.78 -4.55 2.33
CA GLY A 93 22.69 -5.13 3.31
C GLY A 93 22.10 -5.23 4.73
N THR A 94 22.89 -5.78 5.65
CA THR A 94 22.50 -6.06 7.03
C THR A 94 23.27 -5.16 8.01
N LEU A 95 22.53 -4.48 8.89
CA LEU A 95 23.08 -3.88 10.10
C LEU A 95 22.63 -4.69 11.32
N THR A 96 23.58 -5.27 12.05
CA THR A 96 23.30 -5.94 13.33
C THR A 96 23.73 -5.06 14.50
N ALA A 97 22.82 -4.75 15.43
CA ALA A 97 23.12 -3.90 16.60
C ALA A 97 22.29 -4.29 17.84
N SER A 98 22.80 -3.99 19.04
CA SER A 98 21.94 -3.89 20.23
C SER A 98 21.46 -2.45 20.44
N LEU A 99 20.19 -2.29 20.81
CA LEU A 99 19.54 -1.02 21.16
C LEU A 99 18.97 -1.02 22.60
N LYS A 100 19.56 -1.82 23.51
CA LYS A 100 19.11 -1.94 24.91
C LYS A 100 19.47 -0.68 25.72
N ASN A 101 18.66 0.37 25.56
CA ASN A 101 18.85 1.65 26.23
C ASN A 101 18.70 1.49 27.77
N PRO A 102 19.65 1.99 28.60
CA PRO A 102 20.66 3.01 28.31
C PRO A 102 22.10 2.48 28.10
N ASP A 103 22.29 1.18 27.90
CA ASP A 103 23.61 0.55 27.92
C ASP A 103 24.23 0.24 26.56
N ASP A 104 23.42 0.23 25.50
CA ASP A 104 23.86 0.03 24.12
C ASP A 104 23.58 1.26 23.23
N ASN A 105 23.49 1.04 21.91
CA ASN A 105 23.38 2.11 20.92
C ASN A 105 21.97 2.73 20.90
N THR A 106 21.89 3.95 20.40
CA THR A 106 20.64 4.66 20.08
C THR A 106 20.68 5.01 18.59
N ILE A 107 19.58 4.77 17.90
CA ILE A 107 19.35 5.22 16.52
C ILE A 107 18.11 6.12 16.58
N LEU A 108 18.24 7.37 16.16
CA LEU A 108 17.14 8.35 16.20
C LEU A 108 16.25 8.24 14.95
N GLU A 109 16.83 8.05 13.76
CA GLU A 109 16.11 7.73 12.54
C GLU A 109 16.70 6.48 11.90
N LEU A 110 15.83 5.52 11.58
CA LEU A 110 16.16 4.28 10.90
C LEU A 110 15.34 4.20 9.62
N SER A 111 15.99 4.13 8.46
CA SER A 111 15.33 3.90 7.18
C SER A 111 15.75 2.55 6.60
N LEU A 112 14.77 1.73 6.27
CA LEU A 112 14.94 0.32 5.92
C LEU A 112 14.27 0.03 4.58
N GLU A 113 15.03 0.22 3.49
CA GLU A 113 14.57 -0.01 2.11
C GLU A 113 14.48 -1.51 1.79
N GLU A 114 13.76 -1.86 0.72
CA GLU A 114 13.43 -3.22 0.26
C GLU A 114 14.53 -4.29 0.45
N GLN A 115 15.78 -3.99 0.09
CA GLN A 115 16.91 -4.94 0.16
C GLN A 115 17.74 -4.80 1.45
N GLY A 116 17.29 -3.98 2.40
CA GLY A 116 17.90 -3.79 3.70
C GLY A 116 17.45 -4.83 4.73
N THR A 117 18.31 -5.11 5.71
CA THR A 117 17.95 -5.82 6.95
C THR A 117 18.45 -5.05 8.17
N PHE A 118 17.55 -4.70 9.09
CA PHE A 118 17.94 -4.29 10.44
C PHE A 118 17.77 -5.46 11.40
N ASN A 119 18.87 -5.95 11.96
CA ASN A 119 18.88 -7.08 12.87
C ASN A 119 19.23 -6.63 14.29
N LEU A 120 18.25 -6.60 15.17
CA LEU A 120 18.48 -6.46 16.59
C LEU A 120 19.16 -7.73 17.13
N LYS A 121 20.26 -7.58 17.88
CA LYS A 121 20.91 -8.74 18.54
C LYS A 121 19.96 -9.48 19.48
N GLU A 122 19.14 -8.73 20.21
CA GLU A 122 18.09 -9.21 21.11
C GLU A 122 16.95 -8.19 21.21
N LYS A 123 15.85 -8.55 21.88
CA LYS A 123 14.71 -7.66 22.14
C LYS A 123 15.18 -6.39 22.90
N ASN A 124 14.86 -5.21 22.39
CA ASN A 124 15.35 -3.93 22.95
C ASN A 124 14.50 -3.39 24.12
N SER A 125 13.43 -4.09 24.53
CA SER A 125 12.51 -3.66 25.58
C SER A 125 12.56 -4.57 26.82
N THR A 126 12.48 -3.96 27.99
CA THR A 126 12.14 -4.62 29.26
C THR A 126 10.70 -4.32 29.71
N LEU A 127 9.99 -3.42 29.02
CA LEU A 127 8.60 -3.02 29.34
C LEU A 127 7.56 -3.94 28.70
N ILE A 128 7.96 -4.67 27.66
CA ILE A 128 7.22 -5.72 26.97
C ILE A 128 8.22 -6.81 26.59
N ASP A 129 7.76 -8.05 26.39
CA ASP A 129 8.59 -9.10 25.80
C ASP A 129 8.63 -8.93 24.26
N GLY A 130 9.30 -7.88 23.79
CA GLY A 130 9.30 -7.53 22.36
C GLY A 130 10.11 -6.28 21.98
N VAL A 131 9.81 -5.74 20.81
CA VAL A 131 10.51 -4.58 20.23
C VAL A 131 9.75 -3.29 20.53
N ILE A 132 10.46 -2.25 20.94
CA ILE A 132 9.91 -0.93 21.24
C ILE A 132 10.60 0.18 20.44
N ILE A 133 9.80 1.12 19.91
CA ILE A 133 10.26 2.42 19.43
C ILE A 133 9.94 3.46 20.49
N ALA A 134 10.98 4.16 20.95
CA ALA A 134 10.95 5.14 22.04
C ALA A 134 12.15 6.09 21.88
N HIS A 135 12.37 6.97 22.85
CA HIS A 135 13.50 7.90 22.94
C HIS A 135 13.58 8.89 21.77
N ASN A 136 12.42 9.29 21.26
CA ASN A 136 12.23 10.14 20.09
C ASN A 136 12.71 9.51 18.77
N ALA A 137 12.82 8.18 18.73
CA ALA A 137 13.20 7.46 17.52
C ALA A 137 12.05 7.36 16.50
N THR A 138 12.39 7.44 15.23
CA THR A 138 11.52 7.24 14.06
C THR A 138 12.06 6.08 13.23
N TRP A 139 11.25 5.06 12.96
CA TRP A 139 11.61 3.96 12.06
C TRP A 139 10.73 4.03 10.81
N ASN A 140 11.37 4.15 9.65
CA ASN A 140 10.78 4.14 8.32
C ASN A 140 11.00 2.76 7.70
N LEU A 141 9.91 2.00 7.55
CA LEU A 141 9.90 0.66 7.00
C LEU A 141 9.43 0.74 5.54
N ASN A 142 10.39 0.64 4.63
CA ASN A 142 10.25 0.86 3.19
C ASN A 142 10.51 -0.46 2.43
N GLY A 143 9.98 -1.58 2.95
CA GLY A 143 10.06 -2.91 2.34
C GLY A 143 11.09 -3.87 2.95
N GLY A 144 12.15 -3.35 3.60
CA GLY A 144 13.23 -4.19 4.12
C GLY A 144 12.89 -4.97 5.39
N ARG A 145 13.75 -5.93 5.74
CA ARG A 145 13.49 -6.91 6.80
C ARG A 145 13.91 -6.43 8.20
N LEU A 146 12.94 -6.31 9.11
CA LEU A 146 13.22 -6.20 10.54
C LEU A 146 13.44 -7.60 11.15
N ALA A 147 14.55 -7.78 11.86
CA ALA A 147 14.93 -9.04 12.49
C ALA A 147 15.33 -8.87 13.96
N VAL A 148 15.18 -9.94 14.75
CA VAL A 148 15.73 -10.11 16.09
C VAL A 148 16.46 -11.45 16.15
N ALA A 149 17.70 -11.47 16.62
CA ALA A 149 18.57 -12.65 16.69
C ALA A 149 18.66 -13.42 15.35
N GLY A 150 18.69 -12.68 14.24
CA GLY A 150 18.75 -13.19 12.86
C GLY A 150 17.39 -13.61 12.26
N GLN A 151 16.35 -13.77 13.07
CA GLN A 151 15.01 -14.18 12.62
C GLN A 151 14.14 -12.97 12.33
N THR A 152 13.31 -13.03 11.27
CA THR A 152 12.30 -11.98 10.99
C THR A 152 11.42 -11.77 12.22
N TRP A 153 11.25 -10.52 12.66
CA TRP A 153 10.55 -10.22 13.91
C TRP A 153 9.03 -10.26 13.72
N THR A 154 8.37 -11.20 14.38
CA THR A 154 6.91 -11.33 14.42
C THR A 154 6.31 -11.28 15.82
N GLY A 155 7.11 -11.01 16.84
CA GLY A 155 6.64 -10.89 18.22
C GLY A 155 6.01 -9.53 18.54
N ASN A 156 5.77 -9.28 19.83
CA ASN A 156 5.10 -8.06 20.31
C ASN A 156 5.84 -6.77 19.90
N PHE A 157 5.09 -5.78 19.45
CA PHE A 157 5.61 -4.48 19.02
C PHE A 157 5.00 -3.35 19.83
N ARG A 158 5.78 -2.30 20.08
CA ARG A 158 5.28 -1.11 20.79
C ARG A 158 5.86 0.18 20.26
N VAL A 159 4.99 1.17 20.12
CA VAL A 159 5.37 2.53 19.71
C VAL A 159 4.97 3.51 20.81
N GLY A 160 5.98 4.22 21.34
CA GLY A 160 5.83 5.14 22.47
C GLY A 160 5.72 4.48 23.84
N THR A 161 6.01 5.25 24.88
CA THR A 161 6.09 4.77 26.28
C THR A 161 4.85 5.14 27.11
N ASN A 162 4.81 4.82 28.40
CA ASN A 162 3.65 5.11 29.27
C ASN A 162 4.11 5.96 30.45
N PRO A 163 3.63 7.21 30.61
CA PRO A 163 4.08 8.11 31.67
C PRO A 163 3.56 7.77 33.07
N SER A 164 2.75 6.70 33.26
CA SER A 164 2.18 6.38 34.57
C SER A 164 3.15 5.72 35.58
N LYS A 165 4.45 5.70 35.25
CA LYS A 165 5.59 5.43 36.14
C LYS A 165 6.74 6.35 35.72
N SER A 166 7.86 6.33 36.44
CA SER A 166 9.09 7.11 36.18
C SER A 166 9.86 6.69 34.91
N GLU A 167 9.11 6.43 33.83
CA GLU A 167 9.51 5.69 32.63
C GLU A 167 9.06 6.40 31.34
N ASN A 168 8.82 7.72 31.40
CA ASN A 168 8.59 8.52 30.19
C ASN A 168 9.88 8.60 29.38
N LYS A 169 10.09 7.61 28.52
CA LYS A 169 11.25 7.48 27.65
C LYS A 169 11.04 8.19 26.31
N GLY A 170 10.33 9.32 26.28
CA GLY A 170 10.12 10.12 25.05
C GLY A 170 9.09 9.54 24.07
N THR A 171 9.02 10.16 22.89
CA THR A 171 8.12 9.77 21.78
C THR A 171 8.66 8.55 21.03
N GLY A 172 7.89 8.03 20.08
CA GLY A 172 8.37 7.07 19.09
C GLY A 172 7.46 7.07 17.86
N THR A 173 8.02 6.92 16.68
CA THR A 173 7.28 6.95 15.41
C THR A 173 7.60 5.71 14.58
N LEU A 174 6.56 5.09 14.02
CA LEU A 174 6.66 4.02 13.02
C LEU A 174 5.98 4.49 11.73
N ASN A 175 6.72 4.52 10.63
CA ASN A 175 6.18 4.72 9.30
C ASN A 175 6.32 3.40 8.53
N VAL A 176 5.23 2.90 7.93
CA VAL A 176 5.21 1.75 7.03
C VAL A 176 4.80 2.27 5.65
N SER A 177 5.74 2.28 4.72
CA SER A 177 5.60 2.88 3.39
C SER A 177 5.79 1.90 2.23
N ALA A 178 6.28 0.68 2.49
CA ALA A 178 6.28 -0.43 1.53
C ALA A 178 6.51 -1.76 2.26
N GLY A 179 6.14 -2.88 1.62
CA GLY A 179 6.33 -4.25 2.11
C GLY A 179 5.38 -4.67 3.24
N GLY A 180 5.45 -5.95 3.61
CA GLY A 180 4.55 -6.57 4.60
C GLY A 180 5.21 -6.85 5.94
N TYR A 181 4.62 -6.34 7.02
CA TYR A 181 5.07 -6.55 8.41
C TYR A 181 3.97 -7.18 9.26
N THR A 182 4.27 -8.33 9.85
CA THR A 182 3.34 -9.05 10.73
C THR A 182 3.90 -9.10 12.14
N PHE A 183 3.17 -8.58 13.12
CA PHE A 183 3.51 -8.68 14.54
C PHE A 183 2.41 -9.42 15.31
N ALA A 184 2.76 -10.00 16.46
CA ALA A 184 1.80 -10.66 17.35
C ALA A 184 0.81 -9.62 17.90
N ASP A 185 1.16 -8.88 18.93
CA ASP A 185 0.36 -7.75 19.41
C ASP A 185 1.09 -6.42 19.21
N MET A 186 0.35 -5.36 18.87
CA MET A 186 0.85 -3.99 18.84
C MET A 186 0.20 -3.12 19.92
N SER A 187 1.01 -2.30 20.59
CA SER A 187 0.52 -1.22 21.45
C SER A 187 1.09 0.15 21.05
N VAL A 188 0.22 1.14 20.94
CA VAL A 188 0.56 2.52 20.55
C VAL A 188 0.15 3.46 21.67
N ARG A 189 1.16 4.00 22.38
CA ARG A 189 0.97 4.61 23.71
C ARG A 189 1.63 5.97 23.86
N ASN A 190 0.96 6.85 24.60
CA ASN A 190 1.39 8.23 24.85
C ASN A 190 1.71 9.00 23.55
N THR A 191 2.92 9.54 23.37
CA THR A 191 3.36 10.20 22.13
C THR A 191 3.88 9.21 21.08
N GLY A 192 3.34 7.99 21.05
CA GLY A 192 3.59 7.00 20.01
C GLY A 192 2.73 7.26 18.77
N THR A 193 3.34 7.25 17.59
CA THR A 193 2.66 7.51 16.30
C THR A 193 2.95 6.38 15.33
N VAL A 194 1.91 5.83 14.70
CA VAL A 194 2.03 4.84 13.62
C VAL A 194 1.36 5.40 12.36
N LYS A 195 2.03 5.33 11.22
CA LYS A 195 1.49 5.66 9.91
C LYS A 195 1.69 4.48 8.95
N VAL A 196 0.62 4.02 8.34
CA VAL A 196 0.63 2.95 7.32
C VAL A 196 0.13 3.56 6.01
N ALA A 197 1.01 3.77 5.04
CA ALA A 197 0.73 4.62 3.87
C ALA A 197 1.53 4.20 2.63
N GLY A 198 1.59 2.89 2.35
CA GLY A 198 2.26 2.30 1.18
C GLY A 198 2.67 0.84 1.36
N GLY A 199 2.66 0.33 2.58
CA GLY A 199 2.89 -1.08 2.89
C GLY A 199 1.76 -1.70 3.71
N GLU A 200 1.91 -2.97 4.03
CA GLU A 200 0.98 -3.73 4.86
C GLU A 200 1.50 -3.89 6.29
N LEU A 201 0.64 -3.62 7.27
CA LEU A 201 0.87 -3.86 8.68
C LEU A 201 -0.22 -4.79 9.22
N THR A 202 0.16 -6.03 9.55
CA THR A 202 -0.73 -7.02 10.16
C THR A 202 -0.41 -7.19 11.64
N VAL A 203 -1.43 -7.13 12.49
CA VAL A 203 -1.33 -7.40 13.93
C VAL A 203 -2.49 -8.29 14.37
N TYR A 204 -2.29 -9.08 15.43
CA TYR A 204 -3.41 -9.76 16.10
C TYR A 204 -4.20 -8.74 16.94
N ALA A 205 -3.70 -8.32 18.10
CA ALA A 205 -4.34 -7.24 18.87
C ALA A 205 -3.71 -5.87 18.62
N LEU A 206 -4.54 -4.81 18.63
CA LEU A 206 -4.12 -3.42 18.53
C LEU A 206 -4.63 -2.61 19.74
N ASP A 207 -3.74 -2.27 20.68
CA ASP A 207 -4.02 -1.39 21.83
C ASP A 207 -3.55 0.05 21.57
N ILE A 208 -4.50 0.92 21.28
CA ILE A 208 -4.29 2.37 21.14
C ILE A 208 -4.70 3.03 22.46
N SER A 209 -3.75 3.30 23.36
CA SER A 209 -4.01 3.86 24.71
C SER A 209 -3.26 5.16 25.08
N LYS A 210 -3.86 5.97 25.97
CA LYS A 210 -3.46 7.36 26.27
C LYS A 210 -3.63 8.30 25.06
N SER A 211 -2.55 8.90 24.56
CA SER A 211 -2.57 9.87 23.44
C SER A 211 -2.00 9.32 22.13
N GLY A 212 -1.63 8.04 22.06
CA GLY A 212 -0.96 7.46 20.88
C GLY A 212 -1.86 7.45 19.66
N THR A 213 -1.30 7.57 18.46
CA THR A 213 -2.09 7.72 17.22
C THR A 213 -1.69 6.70 16.17
N VAL A 214 -2.67 6.24 15.40
CA VAL A 214 -2.52 5.38 14.23
C VAL A 214 -3.24 6.03 13.06
N THR A 215 -2.59 6.12 11.91
CA THR A 215 -3.16 6.65 10.68
C THR A 215 -2.95 5.66 9.53
N VAL A 216 -4.02 5.38 8.78
CA VAL A 216 -4.00 4.53 7.58
C VAL A 216 -4.25 5.42 6.36
N GLY A 217 -3.38 5.29 5.35
CA GLY A 217 -3.33 6.12 4.14
C GLY A 217 -2.85 7.55 4.38
N THR A 218 -2.65 8.28 3.28
CA THR A 218 -2.53 9.75 3.25
C THR A 218 -3.83 10.40 2.78
N ASP A 219 -3.92 11.73 2.87
CA ASP A 219 -5.07 12.47 2.33
C ASP A 219 -5.13 12.32 0.80
N ALA A 220 -6.20 11.68 0.33
CA ALA A 220 -6.45 11.34 -1.08
C ALA A 220 -6.32 12.55 -2.03
N GLN A 221 -6.57 13.78 -1.56
CA GLN A 221 -6.41 14.98 -2.39
C GLN A 221 -4.96 15.42 -2.62
N THR A 222 -4.01 14.91 -1.85
CA THR A 222 -2.62 15.40 -1.88
C THR A 222 -1.60 14.35 -2.27
N ASN A 223 -1.79 13.08 -1.86
CA ASN A 223 -0.92 11.97 -2.23
C ASN A 223 -1.74 10.66 -2.17
N ALA A 224 -1.98 10.03 -3.31
CA ALA A 224 -2.76 8.79 -3.43
C ALA A 224 -1.94 7.53 -3.06
N VAL A 225 -1.26 7.55 -1.91
CA VAL A 225 -0.55 6.36 -1.41
C VAL A 225 -1.44 5.64 -0.38
N SER A 226 -1.96 4.49 -0.81
CA SER A 226 -2.78 3.59 -0.01
C SER A 226 -1.91 2.77 0.94
N GLY A 227 -2.44 2.31 2.07
CA GLY A 227 -1.74 1.38 2.94
C GLY A 227 -2.73 0.47 3.65
N THR A 228 -2.29 -0.74 4.01
CA THR A 228 -3.19 -1.76 4.54
C THR A 228 -2.88 -2.05 6.00
N LEU A 229 -3.84 -1.81 6.90
CA LEU A 229 -3.74 -2.18 8.30
C LEU A 229 -4.72 -3.32 8.60
N ARG A 230 -4.19 -4.50 8.97
CA ARG A 230 -4.98 -5.66 9.38
C ARG A 230 -4.93 -5.86 10.89
N VAL A 231 -6.09 -5.98 11.54
CA VAL A 231 -6.24 -6.27 12.97
C VAL A 231 -7.10 -7.52 13.14
N ASN A 232 -6.43 -8.67 13.23
CA ASN A 232 -7.05 -10.00 13.19
C ASN A 232 -7.68 -10.45 14.52
N GLY A 233 -7.45 -9.70 15.59
CA GLY A 233 -7.96 -9.92 16.94
C GLY A 233 -8.57 -8.64 17.49
N ALA A 234 -8.34 -8.34 18.78
CA ALA A 234 -9.03 -7.24 19.47
C ALA A 234 -8.48 -5.84 19.12
N LEU A 235 -9.38 -4.93 18.73
CA LEU A 235 -9.12 -3.49 18.63
C LEU A 235 -9.51 -2.80 19.95
N THR A 236 -8.55 -2.20 20.64
CA THR A 236 -8.77 -1.41 21.85
C THR A 236 -8.42 0.05 21.64
N ILE A 237 -9.40 0.95 21.80
CA ILE A 237 -9.16 2.41 21.81
C ILE A 237 -9.63 3.00 23.15
N ALA A 238 -8.68 3.52 23.93
CA ALA A 238 -8.91 3.96 25.31
C ALA A 238 -9.95 5.11 25.45
N SER A 239 -10.62 5.16 26.61
CA SER A 239 -11.93 5.82 26.77
C SER A 239 -11.96 7.34 26.92
N ALA A 240 -10.84 8.02 27.16
CA ALA A 240 -10.84 9.39 27.68
C ALA A 240 -10.55 10.46 26.61
N GLY A 241 -11.61 11.14 26.13
CA GLY A 241 -11.50 12.43 25.43
C GLY A 241 -10.87 12.41 24.04
N THR A 242 -10.91 11.27 23.34
CA THR A 242 -10.02 11.00 22.22
C THR A 242 -10.66 10.23 21.05
N SER A 243 -11.54 10.89 20.30
CA SER A 243 -11.85 10.47 18.92
C SER A 243 -10.65 10.75 18.00
N GLY A 244 -10.48 9.98 16.92
CA GLY A 244 -9.41 10.18 15.93
C GLY A 244 -8.04 9.66 16.34
N ARG A 245 -7.99 8.67 17.25
CA ARG A 245 -6.73 7.99 17.60
C ARG A 245 -6.41 6.80 16.70
N LEU A 246 -7.41 6.25 16.02
CA LEU A 246 -7.26 5.59 14.74
C LEU A 246 -7.93 6.51 13.72
N THR A 247 -7.19 6.97 12.71
CA THR A 247 -7.70 7.78 11.62
C THR A 247 -7.51 7.05 10.30
N LEU A 248 -8.60 6.86 9.56
CA LEU A 248 -8.61 6.20 8.25
C LEU A 248 -8.76 7.30 7.19
N ASN A 249 -7.73 7.50 6.36
CA ASN A 249 -7.71 8.52 5.30
C ASN A 249 -7.82 7.91 3.91
N ASN A 250 -7.09 6.82 3.63
CA ASN A 250 -7.16 6.12 2.36
C ASN A 250 -6.71 4.66 2.52
N GLY A 251 -7.04 3.79 1.57
CA GLY A 251 -6.62 2.39 1.54
C GLY A 251 -7.40 1.51 2.52
N THR A 252 -6.82 0.35 2.86
CA THR A 252 -7.58 -0.75 3.46
C THR A 252 -7.42 -0.84 4.99
N PHE A 253 -8.55 -0.90 5.69
CA PHE A 253 -8.61 -1.34 7.09
C PHE A 253 -9.38 -2.66 7.17
N GLU A 254 -8.65 -3.73 7.48
CA GLU A 254 -9.20 -5.07 7.62
C GLU A 254 -9.27 -5.47 9.10
N THR A 255 -10.44 -5.87 9.58
CA THR A 255 -10.60 -6.27 10.98
C THR A 255 -11.78 -7.22 11.20
N VAL A 256 -11.80 -7.92 12.33
CA VAL A 256 -12.96 -8.75 12.70
C VAL A 256 -14.19 -7.89 12.97
N ALA A 257 -15.36 -8.32 12.49
CA ALA A 257 -16.63 -7.58 12.59
C ALA A 257 -16.99 -7.16 14.03
N SER A 258 -16.60 -7.98 15.02
CA SER A 258 -16.80 -7.72 16.45
C SER A 258 -16.03 -6.51 17.00
N ASN A 259 -15.04 -5.98 16.27
CA ASN A 259 -14.42 -4.70 16.59
C ASN A 259 -15.27 -3.50 16.13
N VAL A 260 -16.13 -3.67 15.12
CA VAL A 260 -16.93 -2.61 14.50
C VAL A 260 -18.30 -2.51 15.14
N TYR A 261 -19.02 -3.63 15.19
CA TYR A 261 -20.39 -3.69 15.70
C TYR A 261 -20.64 -4.92 16.58
N LYS A 262 -21.73 -4.87 17.33
CA LYS A 262 -22.28 -5.97 18.14
C LYS A 262 -23.80 -6.01 17.95
N ALA A 263 -24.41 -7.15 18.23
CA ALA A 263 -25.87 -7.24 18.31
C ALA A 263 -26.41 -6.26 19.36
N ALA A 264 -27.52 -5.59 19.06
CA ALA A 264 -28.19 -4.71 20.00
C ALA A 264 -29.00 -5.49 21.05
N THR A 265 -29.53 -4.76 22.03
CA THR A 265 -30.55 -5.27 22.95
C THR A 265 -31.91 -5.40 22.26
N GLU A 266 -32.77 -6.32 22.74
CA GLU A 266 -34.10 -6.54 22.15
C GLU A 266 -34.92 -5.25 22.09
N GLY A 267 -35.40 -4.89 20.89
CA GLY A 267 -36.27 -3.73 20.65
C GLY A 267 -35.61 -2.54 19.92
N GLU A 268 -34.33 -2.63 19.57
CA GLU A 268 -33.55 -1.62 18.85
C GLU A 268 -33.18 -2.07 17.42
N ASP A 269 -32.44 -1.24 16.66
CA ASP A 269 -31.78 -1.65 15.41
C ASP A 269 -30.94 -2.92 15.62
N PRO A 270 -30.79 -3.83 14.65
CA PRO A 270 -30.21 -5.17 14.90
C PRO A 270 -28.75 -5.14 15.38
N PHE A 271 -28.03 -4.05 15.10
CA PHE A 271 -26.63 -3.87 15.45
C PHE A 271 -26.40 -2.48 16.04
N VAL A 272 -25.40 -2.36 16.92
CA VAL A 272 -24.87 -1.09 17.41
C VAL A 272 -23.35 -1.08 17.30
N LEU A 273 -22.76 0.11 17.12
CA LEU A 273 -21.31 0.29 17.10
C LEU A 273 -20.68 -0.14 18.43
N THR A 274 -19.43 -0.59 18.38
CA THR A 274 -18.62 -0.79 19.59
C THR A 274 -18.07 0.54 20.12
N ASP A 275 -17.77 0.57 21.42
CA ASP A 275 -17.04 1.65 22.05
C ASP A 275 -15.68 1.93 21.38
N ALA A 276 -15.04 0.92 20.78
CA ALA A 276 -13.77 1.09 20.08
C ALA A 276 -13.98 1.78 18.74
N TRP A 277 -14.92 1.28 17.93
CA TRP A 277 -15.24 1.84 16.62
C TRP A 277 -15.76 3.27 16.68
N GLY A 278 -16.58 3.60 17.69
CA GLY A 278 -17.06 4.98 17.94
C GLY A 278 -15.96 6.02 18.23
N LYS A 279 -14.68 5.63 18.24
CA LYS A 279 -13.51 6.52 18.38
C LYS A 279 -12.63 6.58 17.12
N VAL A 280 -12.92 5.77 16.10
CA VAL A 280 -12.29 5.85 14.79
C VAL A 280 -12.75 7.15 14.12
N ALA A 281 -11.82 7.86 13.48
CA ALA A 281 -12.14 9.00 12.63
C ALA A 281 -11.85 8.68 11.17
N PHE A 282 -12.57 9.35 10.28
CA PHE A 282 -12.31 9.35 8.85
C PHE A 282 -11.75 10.71 8.44
N GLY A 283 -10.76 10.71 7.55
CA GLY A 283 -10.28 11.92 6.89
C GLY A 283 -11.41 12.69 6.21
N GLN A 284 -11.18 13.97 5.89
CA GLN A 284 -12.22 14.81 5.26
C GLN A 284 -12.70 14.19 3.94
N ASN A 285 -11.75 13.78 3.11
CA ASN A 285 -11.93 13.24 1.76
C ASN A 285 -11.57 11.75 1.73
N ALA A 286 -11.87 11.02 2.80
CA ALA A 286 -11.40 9.65 2.92
C ALA A 286 -12.15 8.70 1.98
N ASP A 287 -11.42 7.73 1.46
CA ASP A 287 -11.93 6.61 0.67
C ASP A 287 -11.28 5.34 1.21
N VAL A 288 -12.06 4.49 1.87
CA VAL A 288 -11.52 3.45 2.75
C VAL A 288 -12.18 2.11 2.47
N ASP A 289 -11.37 1.13 2.06
CA ASP A 289 -11.82 -0.26 2.04
C ASP A 289 -11.93 -0.77 3.47
N LEU A 290 -13.17 -0.98 3.92
CA LEU A 290 -13.44 -1.56 5.23
C LEU A 290 -13.81 -3.04 5.05
N VAL A 291 -12.82 -3.90 5.27
CA VAL A 291 -12.98 -5.36 5.14
C VAL A 291 -13.27 -5.95 6.51
N LEU A 292 -14.48 -6.51 6.68
CA LEU A 292 -14.92 -7.12 7.93
C LEU A 292 -14.81 -8.64 7.87
N ASN A 293 -13.87 -9.19 8.64
CA ASN A 293 -13.64 -10.62 8.82
C ASN A 293 -14.51 -11.22 9.94
N ASP A 294 -14.50 -12.55 10.06
CA ASP A 294 -15.34 -13.33 10.98
C ASP A 294 -16.85 -13.01 10.84
N VAL A 295 -17.25 -12.55 9.65
CA VAL A 295 -18.66 -12.47 9.27
C VAL A 295 -19.10 -13.87 8.87
N GLY A 296 -20.12 -14.39 9.55
CA GLY A 296 -20.73 -15.66 9.19
C GLY A 296 -21.62 -15.53 7.95
N GLU A 297 -22.83 -16.08 8.06
CA GLU A 297 -23.86 -15.91 7.04
C GLU A 297 -24.67 -14.64 7.33
N TYR A 298 -24.98 -13.85 6.30
CA TYR A 298 -25.76 -12.62 6.43
C TYR A 298 -26.70 -12.44 5.23
N ASP A 299 -27.78 -11.66 5.38
CA ASP A 299 -28.65 -11.29 4.27
C ASP A 299 -28.46 -9.81 3.86
N LEU A 300 -29.17 -9.36 2.83
CA LEU A 300 -29.08 -8.00 2.33
C LEU A 300 -29.52 -6.94 3.36
N ALA A 301 -30.46 -7.28 4.25
CA ALA A 301 -30.94 -6.37 5.29
C ALA A 301 -29.87 -6.20 6.39
N ALA A 302 -29.19 -7.29 6.76
CA ALA A 302 -28.04 -7.25 7.67
C ALA A 302 -26.88 -6.43 7.07
N TYR A 303 -26.55 -6.61 5.78
CA TYR A 303 -25.55 -5.79 5.09
C TYR A 303 -25.92 -4.30 5.14
N GLN A 304 -27.16 -3.94 4.77
CA GLN A 304 -27.64 -2.56 4.80
C GLN A 304 -27.64 -1.98 6.22
N ALA A 305 -27.95 -2.77 7.25
CA ALA A 305 -27.88 -2.33 8.64
C ALA A 305 -26.43 -1.99 9.07
N VAL A 306 -25.45 -2.84 8.75
CA VAL A 306 -24.03 -2.55 9.00
C VAL A 306 -23.56 -1.32 8.21
N GLN A 307 -23.97 -1.19 6.95
CA GLN A 307 -23.65 -0.02 6.12
C GLN A 307 -24.24 1.28 6.69
N ASN A 308 -25.43 1.23 7.27
CA ASN A 308 -26.10 2.39 7.87
C ASN A 308 -25.50 2.78 9.24
N LEU A 309 -24.88 1.85 9.98
CA LEU A 309 -24.14 2.16 11.20
C LEU A 309 -22.96 3.12 10.98
N LEU A 310 -22.45 3.22 9.75
CA LEU A 310 -21.37 4.16 9.40
C LEU A 310 -21.84 5.62 9.35
N GLY A 311 -23.16 5.86 9.31
CA GLY A 311 -23.77 7.19 9.28
C GLY A 311 -23.22 8.04 8.12
N ASP A 312 -22.84 9.28 8.42
CA ASP A 312 -22.26 10.22 7.45
C ASP A 312 -20.95 9.72 6.80
N ASN A 313 -20.25 8.75 7.42
CA ASN A 313 -19.03 8.16 6.85
C ASN A 313 -19.32 7.05 5.81
N LYS A 314 -20.58 6.67 5.59
CA LYS A 314 -20.98 5.69 4.58
C LYS A 314 -20.49 6.05 3.17
N SER A 315 -20.38 7.34 2.84
CA SER A 315 -19.86 7.83 1.56
C SER A 315 -18.33 7.81 1.45
N LYS A 316 -17.62 7.41 2.51
CA LYS A 316 -16.15 7.34 2.61
C LYS A 316 -15.63 5.92 2.75
N VAL A 317 -16.53 4.94 2.66
CA VAL A 317 -16.25 3.56 3.04
C VAL A 317 -16.80 2.59 2.01
N ASN A 318 -15.86 1.92 1.34
CA ASN A 318 -16.10 0.76 0.50
C ASN A 318 -16.25 -0.48 1.43
N LEU A 319 -17.46 -0.73 1.92
CA LEU A 319 -17.73 -1.78 2.92
C LEU A 319 -17.78 -3.18 2.28
N VAL A 320 -16.83 -4.04 2.65
CA VAL A 320 -16.77 -5.46 2.26
C VAL A 320 -17.02 -6.34 3.50
N LEU A 321 -18.00 -7.25 3.43
CA LEU A 321 -18.19 -8.28 4.43
C LEU A 321 -17.56 -9.59 3.94
N ASN A 322 -16.52 -10.06 4.63
CA ASN A 322 -15.87 -11.33 4.35
C ASN A 322 -16.64 -12.47 5.05
N GLY A 323 -17.76 -12.84 4.42
CA GLY A 323 -18.68 -13.89 4.82
C GLY A 323 -19.58 -14.31 3.66
N THR A 324 -20.53 -15.20 3.93
CA THR A 324 -21.42 -15.75 2.89
C THR A 324 -22.75 -14.99 2.86
N ILE A 325 -23.10 -14.37 1.74
CA ILE A 325 -24.43 -13.77 1.59
C ILE A 325 -25.49 -14.86 1.36
N LYS A 326 -26.60 -14.74 2.08
CA LYS A 326 -27.85 -15.47 1.88
C LYS A 326 -28.84 -14.54 1.17
N PRO A 327 -28.83 -14.50 -0.17
CA PRO A 327 -29.85 -13.78 -0.91
C PRO A 327 -31.23 -14.43 -0.70
N ALA A 328 -32.29 -13.70 -1.04
CA ALA A 328 -33.63 -14.28 -1.14
C ALA A 328 -33.66 -15.37 -2.23
N GLU A 329 -34.62 -16.29 -2.14
CA GLU A 329 -34.79 -17.35 -3.14
C GLU A 329 -35.00 -16.75 -4.55
N ASN A 330 -34.24 -17.24 -5.53
CA ASN A 330 -34.20 -16.74 -6.91
C ASN A 330 -33.80 -15.26 -7.05
N ALA A 331 -33.12 -14.66 -6.07
CA ALA A 331 -32.64 -13.29 -6.23
C ALA A 331 -31.53 -13.19 -7.30
N THR A 332 -31.52 -12.07 -8.02
CA THR A 332 -30.53 -11.76 -9.04
C THR A 332 -29.68 -10.55 -8.65
N ILE A 333 -28.61 -10.32 -9.41
CA ILE A 333 -27.67 -9.22 -9.18
C ILE A 333 -28.34 -7.83 -9.12
N GLY A 334 -29.42 -7.61 -9.87
CA GLY A 334 -30.17 -6.34 -9.87
C GLY A 334 -30.85 -6.00 -8.53
N GLN A 335 -30.89 -6.95 -7.58
CA GLN A 335 -31.41 -6.76 -6.22
C GLN A 335 -30.30 -6.59 -5.17
N MET A 336 -29.02 -6.74 -5.53
CA MET A 336 -27.89 -6.49 -4.63
C MET A 336 -27.66 -4.98 -4.46
N VAL A 337 -26.95 -4.57 -3.41
CA VAL A 337 -26.55 -3.17 -3.20
C VAL A 337 -25.12 -3.09 -2.65
N GLY A 338 -24.31 -2.18 -3.19
CA GLY A 338 -22.88 -2.07 -2.86
C GLY A 338 -22.18 -3.43 -2.96
N ASN A 339 -21.18 -3.66 -2.13
CA ASN A 339 -20.37 -4.88 -2.16
C ASN A 339 -20.97 -6.02 -1.32
N ALA A 340 -22.30 -6.06 -1.16
CA ALA A 340 -23.00 -7.06 -0.36
C ALA A 340 -22.66 -8.51 -0.74
N ALA A 341 -22.21 -8.74 -1.97
CA ALA A 341 -21.87 -10.06 -2.49
C ALA A 341 -20.42 -10.17 -3.00
N ALA A 342 -19.50 -9.32 -2.54
CA ALA A 342 -18.08 -9.30 -2.97
C ALA A 342 -17.39 -10.66 -2.96
N ASN A 343 -17.75 -11.54 -2.01
CA ASN A 343 -17.16 -12.87 -1.85
C ASN A 343 -18.08 -14.01 -2.37
N ASN A 344 -19.00 -13.70 -3.29
CA ASN A 344 -20.07 -14.61 -3.69
C ASN A 344 -20.36 -14.53 -5.21
N THR A 345 -20.71 -15.66 -5.82
CA THR A 345 -21.21 -15.73 -7.19
C THR A 345 -22.73 -15.49 -7.20
N ILE A 346 -23.20 -14.43 -7.87
CA ILE A 346 -24.64 -14.07 -7.89
C ILE A 346 -25.22 -14.22 -9.30
N SER A 347 -26.40 -14.85 -9.41
CA SER A 347 -27.08 -15.03 -10.70
C SER A 347 -27.41 -13.69 -11.36
N VAL A 348 -27.09 -13.55 -12.65
CA VAL A 348 -27.48 -12.39 -13.45
C VAL A 348 -28.99 -12.41 -13.77
N GLY A 349 -29.55 -13.62 -13.96
CA GLY A 349 -30.95 -13.84 -14.32
C GLY A 349 -31.10 -14.95 -15.37
N GLU A 350 -32.34 -15.16 -15.84
CA GLU A 350 -32.66 -16.16 -16.86
C GLU A 350 -32.07 -15.81 -18.24
N THR A 351 -31.43 -16.77 -18.88
CA THR A 351 -30.91 -16.65 -20.24
C THR A 351 -32.00 -16.86 -21.29
N LYS A 352 -32.09 -15.95 -22.27
CA LYS A 352 -33.06 -15.97 -23.37
C LYS A 352 -32.33 -15.83 -24.70
N GLU A 353 -32.47 -16.82 -25.57
CA GLU A 353 -31.82 -16.85 -26.90
C GLU A 353 -30.28 -16.66 -26.82
N GLY A 354 -29.65 -17.24 -25.79
CA GLY A 354 -28.20 -17.13 -25.52
C GLY A 354 -27.78 -15.82 -24.84
N THR A 355 -28.70 -14.88 -24.61
CA THR A 355 -28.40 -13.60 -23.94
C THR A 355 -29.08 -13.51 -22.58
N VAL A 356 -28.35 -13.05 -21.55
CA VAL A 356 -28.93 -12.57 -20.29
C VAL A 356 -28.74 -11.05 -20.20
N THR A 357 -29.81 -10.36 -19.82
CA THR A 357 -29.81 -8.89 -19.67
C THR A 357 -30.30 -8.52 -18.28
N ALA A 358 -29.53 -7.71 -17.57
CA ALA A 358 -29.84 -7.20 -16.25
C ALA A 358 -29.82 -5.67 -16.20
N THR A 359 -30.32 -5.13 -15.09
CA THR A 359 -30.31 -3.71 -14.78
C THR A 359 -30.02 -3.56 -13.30
N LEU A 360 -28.98 -2.81 -12.94
CA LEU A 360 -28.66 -2.47 -11.56
C LEU A 360 -29.51 -1.29 -11.10
N THR A 361 -29.80 -1.23 -9.80
CA THR A 361 -30.58 -0.14 -9.17
C THR A 361 -29.70 0.91 -8.47
N GLY A 362 -28.39 0.68 -8.47
CA GLY A 362 -27.31 1.47 -7.91
C GLY A 362 -26.00 0.68 -8.11
N ASP A 363 -24.90 1.12 -7.51
CA ASP A 363 -23.61 0.41 -7.61
C ASP A 363 -23.67 -0.96 -6.91
N VAL A 364 -23.08 -1.98 -7.53
CA VAL A 364 -23.12 -3.38 -7.08
C VAL A 364 -21.75 -4.05 -7.25
N GLY A 365 -21.22 -4.58 -6.15
CA GLY A 365 -20.03 -5.42 -6.13
C GLY A 365 -20.36 -6.89 -5.87
N VAL A 366 -19.88 -7.78 -6.73
CA VAL A 366 -19.99 -9.24 -6.60
C VAL A 366 -18.64 -9.94 -6.76
N GLY A 367 -18.52 -11.16 -6.23
CA GLY A 367 -17.36 -12.00 -6.49
C GLY A 367 -17.30 -12.46 -7.94
N ALA A 368 -18.41 -13.00 -8.44
CA ALA A 368 -18.54 -13.37 -9.86
C ALA A 368 -20.01 -13.34 -10.32
N LEU A 369 -20.19 -13.30 -11.64
CA LEU A 369 -21.47 -13.39 -12.33
C LEU A 369 -21.87 -14.85 -12.56
N GLY A 370 -22.98 -15.27 -11.95
CA GLY A 370 -23.61 -16.56 -12.21
C GLY A 370 -24.46 -16.51 -13.48
N VAL A 371 -24.16 -17.36 -14.47
CA VAL A 371 -24.86 -17.40 -15.76
C VAL A 371 -25.23 -18.83 -16.15
N ASP A 372 -26.36 -19.00 -16.85
CA ASP A 372 -26.86 -20.32 -17.26
C ASP A 372 -25.97 -20.97 -18.32
N ALA A 373 -25.99 -22.30 -18.41
CA ALA A 373 -25.32 -23.03 -19.48
C ALA A 373 -25.90 -22.66 -20.86
N GLY A 374 -25.03 -22.27 -21.80
CA GLY A 374 -25.41 -21.78 -23.12
C GLY A 374 -25.61 -20.27 -23.21
N THR A 375 -25.31 -19.51 -22.17
CA THR A 375 -25.15 -18.05 -22.26
C THR A 375 -23.94 -17.71 -23.14
N THR A 376 -24.13 -16.88 -24.16
CA THR A 376 -23.04 -16.31 -24.99
C THR A 376 -22.87 -14.81 -24.73
N THR A 377 -23.93 -14.11 -24.34
CA THR A 377 -23.88 -12.66 -24.06
C THR A 377 -24.46 -12.32 -22.69
N VAL A 378 -23.72 -11.53 -21.90
CA VAL A 378 -24.16 -10.94 -20.63
C VAL A 378 -24.21 -9.44 -20.80
N LYS A 379 -25.35 -8.80 -20.48
CA LYS A 379 -25.53 -7.37 -20.71
C LYS A 379 -26.13 -6.62 -19.51
N PHE A 380 -25.51 -5.51 -19.16
CA PHE A 380 -26.01 -4.52 -18.19
C PHE A 380 -26.30 -3.20 -18.93
N THR A 381 -27.53 -2.71 -18.86
CA THR A 381 -28.01 -1.61 -19.71
C THR A 381 -28.06 -0.25 -19.04
N ASP A 382 -27.89 -0.20 -17.72
CA ASP A 382 -27.82 1.03 -16.93
C ASP A 382 -26.39 1.60 -16.85
N ILE A 383 -26.26 2.74 -16.18
CA ILE A 383 -25.02 3.51 -16.05
C ILE A 383 -24.36 3.40 -14.66
N ASN A 384 -24.80 2.47 -13.81
CA ASN A 384 -24.19 2.28 -12.49
C ASN A 384 -22.87 1.50 -12.60
N THR A 385 -22.18 1.37 -11.47
CA THR A 385 -20.95 0.59 -11.35
C THR A 385 -21.24 -0.88 -11.08
N LEU A 386 -20.66 -1.76 -11.88
CA LEU A 386 -20.54 -3.19 -11.61
C LEU A 386 -19.09 -3.51 -11.22
N SER A 387 -18.87 -3.85 -9.96
CA SER A 387 -17.55 -4.24 -9.44
C SER A 387 -17.43 -5.76 -9.35
N LEU A 388 -16.35 -6.33 -9.90
CA LEU A 388 -16.11 -7.77 -9.97
C LEU A 388 -14.79 -8.14 -9.29
N ALA A 389 -14.83 -8.83 -8.15
CA ALA A 389 -13.63 -9.25 -7.41
C ALA A 389 -12.92 -10.49 -8.03
N GLY A 390 -13.62 -11.29 -8.83
CA GLY A 390 -13.00 -12.42 -9.54
C GLY A 390 -12.99 -13.76 -8.78
N GLN A 391 -14.13 -14.17 -8.25
CA GLN A 391 -14.27 -15.39 -7.45
C GLN A 391 -13.69 -16.63 -8.17
N ASN A 392 -12.75 -17.32 -7.51
CA ASN A 392 -12.03 -18.48 -8.04
C ASN A 392 -11.17 -18.19 -9.29
N GLY A 393 -10.72 -16.94 -9.47
CA GLY A 393 -9.84 -16.53 -10.57
C GLY A 393 -10.58 -16.20 -11.87
N THR A 394 -11.91 -16.13 -11.86
CA THR A 394 -12.75 -15.78 -13.01
C THR A 394 -13.91 -14.88 -12.61
N VAL A 395 -14.30 -13.93 -13.47
CA VAL A 395 -15.42 -13.02 -13.15
C VAL A 395 -16.80 -13.55 -13.57
N LEU A 396 -16.87 -14.61 -14.39
CA LEU A 396 -18.11 -15.31 -14.76
C LEU A 396 -18.03 -16.80 -14.42
N SER A 397 -19.15 -17.40 -13.99
CA SER A 397 -19.22 -18.83 -13.66
C SER A 397 -19.01 -19.77 -14.86
N GLN A 398 -19.12 -19.25 -16.08
CA GLN A 398 -18.89 -19.94 -17.35
C GLN A 398 -18.34 -18.93 -18.36
N ASN A 399 -17.62 -19.42 -19.37
CA ASN A 399 -17.10 -18.57 -20.45
C ASN A 399 -18.23 -18.06 -21.35
N VAL A 400 -18.11 -16.81 -21.81
CA VAL A 400 -19.08 -16.16 -22.71
C VAL A 400 -18.37 -15.47 -23.88
N GLU A 401 -19.08 -15.20 -24.97
CA GLU A 401 -18.55 -14.44 -26.11
C GLU A 401 -18.48 -12.93 -25.78
N THR A 402 -19.46 -12.40 -25.04
CA THR A 402 -19.51 -10.96 -24.70
C THR A 402 -19.99 -10.70 -23.27
N LEU A 403 -19.23 -9.88 -22.55
CA LEU A 403 -19.68 -9.14 -21.35
C LEU A 403 -19.81 -7.66 -21.73
N GLU A 404 -21.01 -7.10 -21.69
CA GLU A 404 -21.30 -5.71 -22.05
C GLU A 404 -21.91 -4.95 -20.86
N VAL A 405 -21.20 -3.92 -20.38
CA VAL A 405 -21.62 -3.04 -19.28
C VAL A 405 -21.71 -1.62 -19.84
N ALA A 406 -22.91 -1.04 -19.86
CA ALA A 406 -23.10 0.31 -20.40
C ALA A 406 -22.57 1.42 -19.46
N GLY A 407 -22.53 1.17 -18.16
CA GLY A 407 -21.93 2.02 -17.12
C GLY A 407 -20.45 1.72 -16.87
N THR A 408 -20.06 1.80 -15.59
CA THR A 408 -18.69 1.46 -15.17
C THR A 408 -18.57 -0.04 -14.90
N LEU A 409 -17.56 -0.68 -15.48
CA LEU A 409 -17.07 -1.98 -15.07
C LEU A 409 -15.80 -1.77 -14.23
N ALA A 410 -15.85 -2.08 -12.95
CA ALA A 410 -14.70 -2.08 -12.06
C ALA A 410 -14.17 -3.50 -11.87
N LEU A 411 -12.90 -3.72 -12.23
CA LEU A 411 -12.19 -4.98 -12.04
C LEU A 411 -11.36 -4.88 -10.76
N GLY A 412 -11.79 -5.63 -9.74
CA GLY A 412 -11.31 -5.52 -8.36
C GLY A 412 -12.22 -4.60 -7.54
N ILE A 413 -12.75 -5.16 -6.44
CA ILE A 413 -13.36 -4.44 -5.33
C ILE A 413 -12.27 -3.96 -4.36
N LEU A 414 -11.22 -4.76 -4.20
CA LEU A 414 -10.01 -4.47 -3.44
C LEU A 414 -8.78 -4.52 -4.36
N SER A 415 -7.68 -3.84 -4.00
CA SER A 415 -6.45 -3.88 -4.81
C SER A 415 -5.75 -5.24 -4.85
N THR A 416 -6.09 -6.15 -3.94
CA THR A 416 -5.57 -7.52 -3.89
C THR A 416 -6.39 -8.53 -4.69
N ASP A 417 -7.49 -8.10 -5.32
CA ASP A 417 -8.34 -8.97 -6.13
C ASP A 417 -7.62 -9.38 -7.43
N THR A 418 -7.80 -10.62 -7.88
CA THR A 418 -7.16 -11.12 -9.10
C THR A 418 -8.02 -12.14 -9.85
N ALA A 419 -8.21 -11.93 -11.15
CA ALA A 419 -8.90 -12.88 -12.03
C ALA A 419 -8.69 -12.63 -13.53
N THR A 420 -8.99 -13.66 -14.31
CA THR A 420 -9.24 -13.52 -15.76
C THR A 420 -10.70 -13.16 -16.01
N VAL A 421 -10.96 -12.14 -16.83
CA VAL A 421 -12.27 -11.87 -17.40
C VAL A 421 -12.51 -12.89 -18.51
N ASN A 422 -13.23 -13.96 -18.19
CA ASN A 422 -13.51 -15.08 -19.10
C ASN A 422 -14.66 -14.79 -20.08
N ALA A 423 -14.58 -13.63 -20.74
CA ALA A 423 -15.34 -13.26 -21.92
C ALA A 423 -14.38 -13.08 -23.11
N GLU A 424 -14.77 -13.48 -24.32
CA GLU A 424 -13.95 -13.21 -25.52
C GLU A 424 -13.85 -11.70 -25.80
N THR A 425 -14.96 -10.97 -25.64
CA THR A 425 -15.01 -9.50 -25.70
C THR A 425 -15.65 -8.90 -24.44
N VAL A 426 -14.94 -7.98 -23.81
CA VAL A 426 -15.44 -7.09 -22.76
C VAL A 426 -15.79 -5.75 -23.39
N LYS A 427 -16.96 -5.21 -23.08
CA LYS A 427 -17.37 -3.86 -23.48
C LYS A 427 -17.79 -3.07 -22.25
N ALA A 428 -17.26 -1.87 -22.10
CA ALA A 428 -17.52 -1.01 -20.95
C ALA A 428 -17.83 0.44 -21.36
N GLY A 429 -18.70 1.09 -20.59
CA GLY A 429 -18.81 2.55 -20.57
C GLY A 429 -17.47 3.13 -20.15
N THR A 430 -17.16 2.96 -18.87
CA THR A 430 -15.84 3.17 -18.26
C THR A 430 -15.31 1.84 -17.73
N LEU A 431 -14.00 1.61 -17.83
CA LEU A 431 -13.31 0.46 -17.25
C LEU A 431 -12.32 0.96 -16.20
N GLU A 432 -12.55 0.60 -14.95
CA GLU A 432 -11.65 0.85 -13.82
C GLU A 432 -10.97 -0.47 -13.44
N VAL A 433 -9.66 -0.45 -13.20
CA VAL A 433 -8.90 -1.62 -12.76
C VAL A 433 -8.14 -1.31 -11.48
N ASN A 434 -8.53 -2.00 -10.40
CA ASN A 434 -8.02 -1.79 -9.05
C ASN A 434 -7.06 -2.89 -8.59
N GLY A 435 -7.19 -4.12 -9.13
CA GLY A 435 -6.32 -5.26 -8.83
C GLY A 435 -5.70 -5.90 -10.09
N ASP A 436 -5.36 -7.18 -10.02
CA ASP A 436 -4.58 -7.89 -11.05
C ASP A 436 -5.48 -8.70 -12.00
N PHE A 437 -5.81 -8.12 -13.15
CA PHE A 437 -6.78 -8.68 -14.11
C PHE A 437 -6.23 -8.91 -15.52
N ALA A 438 -6.71 -9.98 -16.14
CA ALA A 438 -6.43 -10.32 -17.54
C ALA A 438 -7.72 -10.39 -18.37
N ALA A 439 -7.69 -9.97 -19.64
CA ALA A 439 -8.80 -10.07 -20.59
C ALA A 439 -8.31 -10.43 -22.00
N GLN A 440 -9.22 -10.82 -22.90
CA GLN A 440 -8.88 -11.04 -24.32
C GLN A 440 -9.08 -9.72 -25.11
N ALA A 441 -10.26 -9.50 -25.69
CA ALA A 441 -10.59 -8.23 -26.32
C ALA A 441 -11.38 -7.32 -25.37
N VAL A 442 -11.05 -6.03 -25.36
CA VAL A 442 -11.63 -4.99 -24.51
C VAL A 442 -12.05 -3.81 -25.36
N GLN A 443 -13.25 -3.28 -25.14
CA GLN A 443 -13.79 -2.11 -25.83
C GLN A 443 -14.30 -1.10 -24.79
N VAL A 444 -13.68 0.08 -24.70
CA VAL A 444 -14.00 1.09 -23.69
C VAL A 444 -14.46 2.37 -24.37
N THR A 445 -15.64 2.86 -24.04
CA THR A 445 -16.23 4.01 -24.75
C THR A 445 -15.89 5.38 -24.14
N SER A 446 -15.64 5.45 -22.83
CA SER A 446 -15.56 6.71 -22.06
C SER A 446 -14.25 6.91 -21.30
N SER A 447 -13.84 6.02 -20.39
CA SER A 447 -12.50 6.07 -19.78
C SER A 447 -11.94 4.70 -19.39
N LEU A 448 -10.61 4.56 -19.49
CA LEU A 448 -9.84 3.42 -18.98
C LEU A 448 -8.87 3.91 -17.91
N ASP A 449 -9.11 3.51 -16.67
CA ASP A 449 -8.41 3.97 -15.49
C ASP A 449 -7.78 2.76 -14.76
N VAL A 450 -6.49 2.84 -14.40
CA VAL A 450 -5.72 1.74 -13.77
C VAL A 450 -4.99 2.28 -12.54
N ALA A 451 -5.35 1.77 -11.36
CA ALA A 451 -4.84 2.23 -10.06
C ALA A 451 -3.35 1.93 -9.87
N GLU A 452 -2.66 2.63 -8.96
CA GLU A 452 -1.19 2.62 -8.82
C GLU A 452 -0.56 1.24 -8.56
N GLU A 453 -1.30 0.34 -7.91
CA GLU A 453 -0.84 -1.01 -7.55
C GLU A 453 -1.43 -2.11 -8.47
N ALA A 454 -2.30 -1.74 -9.42
CA ALA A 454 -3.06 -2.67 -10.25
C ALA A 454 -2.30 -3.11 -11.50
N GLN A 455 -2.44 -4.38 -11.89
CA GLN A 455 -2.01 -4.91 -13.19
C GLN A 455 -3.20 -5.19 -14.12
N PHE A 456 -3.24 -4.57 -15.30
CA PHE A 456 -4.14 -4.95 -16.38
C PHE A 456 -3.40 -5.47 -17.62
N VAL A 457 -3.79 -6.65 -18.09
CA VAL A 457 -3.25 -7.28 -19.31
C VAL A 457 -4.41 -7.62 -20.25
N ALA A 458 -4.33 -7.22 -21.53
CA ALA A 458 -5.34 -7.59 -22.52
C ALA A 458 -4.75 -7.83 -23.92
N ASP A 459 -5.17 -8.88 -24.63
CA ASP A 459 -4.72 -9.14 -26.01
C ASP A 459 -5.04 -7.95 -26.93
N THR A 460 -6.22 -7.33 -26.78
CA THR A 460 -6.61 -6.18 -27.59
C THR A 460 -7.44 -5.17 -26.81
N ILE A 461 -7.06 -3.88 -26.88
CA ILE A 461 -7.82 -2.76 -26.31
C ILE A 461 -8.30 -1.86 -27.46
N THR A 462 -9.61 -1.64 -27.54
CA THR A 462 -10.24 -0.68 -28.47
C THR A 462 -10.84 0.47 -27.68
N LEU A 463 -10.38 1.69 -27.95
CA LEU A 463 -10.83 2.90 -27.31
C LEU A 463 -11.86 3.65 -28.17
N GLY A 464 -12.93 4.10 -27.54
CA GLY A 464 -13.93 4.98 -28.13
C GLY A 464 -13.31 6.31 -28.58
N ALA A 465 -13.98 6.98 -29.51
CA ALA A 465 -13.41 8.11 -30.25
C ALA A 465 -13.08 9.35 -29.38
N ASN A 466 -13.62 9.41 -28.16
CA ASN A 466 -13.36 10.43 -27.15
C ASN A 466 -12.91 9.84 -25.79
N ALA A 467 -12.49 8.57 -25.75
CA ALA A 467 -12.14 7.92 -24.48
C ALA A 467 -10.86 8.54 -23.86
N GLY A 468 -10.87 8.71 -22.54
CA GLY A 468 -9.75 9.20 -21.74
C GLY A 468 -9.30 8.21 -20.66
N GLY A 469 -8.63 8.72 -19.62
CA GLY A 469 -8.31 7.97 -18.39
C GLY A 469 -6.90 8.23 -17.85
N GLU A 470 -6.63 7.69 -16.67
CA GLU A 470 -5.34 7.77 -15.98
C GLU A 470 -4.76 6.38 -15.69
N ILE A 471 -3.51 6.16 -16.10
CA ILE A 471 -2.77 4.90 -15.90
C ILE A 471 -1.67 5.16 -14.86
N HIS A 472 -1.96 4.79 -13.62
CA HIS A 472 -1.04 4.89 -12.49
C HIS A 472 -0.26 3.59 -12.28
N GLY A 473 -0.91 2.43 -12.47
CA GLY A 473 -0.32 1.09 -12.36
C GLY A 473 0.26 0.53 -13.66
N TYR A 474 0.16 -0.78 -13.82
CA TYR A 474 0.68 -1.52 -14.97
C TYR A 474 -0.40 -1.80 -16.01
N LEU A 475 -0.11 -1.48 -17.27
CA LEU A 475 -0.97 -1.78 -18.42
C LEU A 475 -0.14 -2.43 -19.54
N GLU A 476 -0.61 -3.58 -20.03
CA GLU A 476 -0.03 -4.30 -21.17
C GLU A 476 -1.11 -4.71 -22.18
N ALA A 477 -0.80 -4.53 -23.47
CA ALA A 477 -1.60 -5.08 -24.54
C ALA A 477 -0.79 -5.32 -25.83
N ASP A 478 -1.11 -6.41 -26.54
CA ASP A 478 -0.54 -6.75 -27.84
C ASP A 478 -1.01 -5.75 -28.92
N THR A 479 -2.29 -5.36 -28.90
CA THR A 479 -2.88 -4.43 -29.85
C THR A 479 -3.71 -3.35 -29.16
N VAL A 480 -3.47 -2.07 -29.50
CA VAL A 480 -4.31 -0.94 -29.08
C VAL A 480 -4.85 -0.22 -30.31
N ALA A 481 -6.17 -0.05 -30.39
CA ALA A 481 -6.88 0.61 -31.48
C ALA A 481 -7.79 1.72 -30.96
N ARG A 482 -8.15 2.70 -31.81
CA ARG A 482 -9.10 3.77 -31.46
C ARG A 482 -10.08 4.04 -32.59
N GLU A 483 -11.36 4.21 -32.25
CA GLU A 483 -12.35 4.74 -33.20
C GLU A 483 -12.02 6.20 -33.56
N VAL A 484 -12.18 6.59 -34.83
CA VAL A 484 -11.52 7.80 -35.35
C VAL A 484 -12.29 9.09 -35.02
N SER A 485 -11.96 9.71 -33.89
CA SER A 485 -11.97 11.17 -33.73
C SER A 485 -10.79 11.66 -32.88
N SER A 486 -10.50 12.96 -32.92
CA SER A 486 -9.32 13.58 -32.28
C SER A 486 -9.66 14.14 -30.91
N GLY A 487 -9.00 13.69 -29.83
CA GLY A 487 -9.15 14.33 -28.51
C GLY A 487 -8.54 13.65 -27.28
N ALA A 488 -8.18 12.36 -27.33
CA ALA A 488 -7.76 11.62 -26.13
C ALA A 488 -6.41 12.10 -25.54
N SER A 489 -6.36 12.22 -24.21
CA SER A 489 -5.15 12.47 -23.42
C SER A 489 -5.06 11.50 -22.24
N PHE A 490 -3.97 10.73 -22.15
CA PHE A 490 -3.67 9.84 -21.03
C PHE A 490 -2.55 10.44 -20.17
N LYS A 491 -2.67 10.33 -18.84
CA LYS A 491 -1.53 10.46 -17.93
C LYS A 491 -1.02 9.05 -17.63
N VAL A 492 0.30 8.84 -17.78
CA VAL A 492 0.93 7.53 -17.61
C VAL A 492 2.12 7.68 -16.67
N LYS A 493 2.13 6.92 -15.56
CA LYS A 493 3.19 6.95 -14.55
C LYS A 493 4.33 5.98 -14.88
N SER A 494 4.01 4.79 -15.42
CA SER A 494 4.96 3.85 -16.01
C SER A 494 4.30 3.04 -17.14
N LEU A 495 5.09 2.55 -18.10
CA LEU A 495 4.65 1.62 -19.15
C LEU A 495 5.85 0.77 -19.57
N LEU A 496 5.67 -0.54 -19.80
CA LEU A 496 6.78 -1.48 -20.05
C LEU A 496 6.67 -2.27 -21.36
N SER A 497 5.67 -2.02 -22.21
CA SER A 497 5.49 -2.78 -23.46
C SER A 497 6.51 -2.43 -24.55
N GLU A 498 6.78 -3.39 -25.45
CA GLU A 498 7.52 -3.16 -26.71
C GLU A 498 6.61 -2.62 -27.84
N THR A 499 5.32 -2.38 -27.56
CA THR A 499 4.30 -1.95 -28.51
C THR A 499 4.12 -0.42 -28.53
N ALA A 500 3.97 0.17 -29.71
CA ALA A 500 3.96 1.62 -29.88
C ALA A 500 2.62 2.26 -29.45
N PHE A 501 2.66 3.16 -28.47
CA PHE A 501 1.51 3.94 -28.03
C PHE A 501 1.37 5.25 -28.84
N ASP A 502 0.18 5.51 -29.40
CA ASP A 502 -0.14 6.74 -30.13
C ASP A 502 -0.45 7.90 -29.16
N VAL A 503 0.61 8.57 -28.65
CA VAL A 503 0.50 9.70 -27.71
C VAL A 503 0.28 11.04 -28.44
N TYR A 504 -0.92 11.62 -28.35
CA TYR A 504 -1.33 12.85 -29.04
C TYR A 504 -1.56 14.07 -28.11
N GLY A 505 -0.52 14.49 -27.35
CA GLY A 505 -0.48 15.73 -26.55
C GLY A 505 -1.31 15.70 -25.24
N THR A 506 -1.10 16.56 -24.23
CA THR A 506 0.00 17.50 -23.92
C THR A 506 0.67 17.12 -22.58
N THR A 507 1.95 17.47 -22.39
CA THR A 507 2.89 17.17 -21.27
C THR A 507 2.28 17.16 -19.84
N SER A 508 2.81 16.44 -18.83
CA SER A 508 4.23 16.32 -18.36
C SER A 508 4.32 15.31 -17.18
N PHE A 509 5.44 14.83 -16.59
CA PHE A 509 6.92 14.90 -16.77
C PHE A 509 7.61 13.72 -15.99
N ASN A 510 8.90 13.44 -16.24
CA ASN A 510 9.80 12.67 -15.34
C ASN A 510 10.90 13.58 -14.73
N LYS A 511 11.40 13.22 -13.55
CA LYS A 511 12.33 13.91 -12.62
C LYS A 511 13.57 14.66 -13.19
N ASN A 512 13.99 14.40 -14.45
CA ASN A 512 15.22 14.97 -15.04
C ASN A 512 15.04 15.97 -16.20
N GLY A 513 13.84 16.57 -16.36
CA GLY A 513 13.73 17.94 -16.89
C GLY A 513 14.06 18.19 -18.38
N VAL A 514 13.82 17.24 -19.30
CA VAL A 514 13.82 17.51 -20.75
C VAL A 514 12.40 17.49 -21.30
N ALA A 515 11.94 18.62 -21.83
CA ALA A 515 10.64 18.71 -22.49
C ALA A 515 10.74 18.26 -23.96
N MET A 516 9.91 17.30 -24.36
CA MET A 516 9.79 16.85 -25.75
C MET A 516 8.45 17.30 -26.35
N THR A 517 8.52 17.96 -27.51
CA THR A 517 7.34 18.42 -28.26
C THR A 517 7.14 17.52 -29.47
N TYR A 518 6.06 16.73 -29.49
CA TYR A 518 5.72 15.85 -30.61
C TYR A 518 4.97 16.61 -31.71
N LYS A 519 5.21 16.23 -32.97
CA LYS A 519 4.41 16.69 -34.11
C LYS A 519 3.27 15.71 -34.37
N SER A 520 2.09 16.24 -34.65
CA SER A 520 0.92 15.45 -35.06
C SER A 520 1.21 14.65 -36.34
N GLY A 521 0.77 13.40 -36.40
CA GLY A 521 0.85 12.53 -37.58
C GLY A 521 2.22 11.89 -37.81
N SER A 522 2.88 11.39 -36.77
CA SER A 522 4.18 10.71 -36.88
C SER A 522 4.25 9.52 -35.93
N TYR A 523 4.68 8.37 -36.45
CA TYR A 523 4.98 7.17 -35.64
C TYR A 523 6.30 7.34 -34.90
N TYR A 524 6.33 6.95 -33.62
CA TYR A 524 7.53 6.91 -32.80
C TYR A 524 7.69 5.52 -32.20
N GLN A 525 8.83 4.86 -32.45
CA GLN A 525 9.20 3.64 -31.71
C GLN A 525 9.94 4.04 -30.45
N LEU A 526 9.44 3.61 -29.30
CA LEU A 526 10.18 3.62 -28.04
C LEU A 526 10.89 2.28 -27.90
N LYS A 527 12.22 2.29 -27.87
CA LYS A 527 13.01 1.13 -27.47
C LYS A 527 13.50 1.34 -26.06
N SER A 528 13.37 0.32 -25.21
CA SER A 528 14.04 0.28 -23.92
C SER A 528 15.55 0.33 -24.12
N GLY A 529 16.19 1.30 -23.46
CA GLY A 529 17.64 1.28 -23.27
C GLY A 529 17.99 0.29 -22.18
N ALA A 530 19.00 -0.55 -22.38
CA ALA A 530 19.46 -1.45 -21.33
C ALA A 530 20.05 -0.64 -20.16
N ASN A 531 19.64 -0.95 -18.92
CA ASN A 531 20.23 -0.49 -17.67
C ASN A 531 20.54 1.02 -17.56
N GLY A 532 19.49 1.85 -17.44
CA GLY A 532 19.59 3.21 -16.89
C GLY A 532 19.97 4.31 -17.88
N GLU A 533 20.07 4.03 -19.18
CA GLU A 533 20.16 5.06 -20.22
C GLU A 533 18.77 5.57 -20.64
N ALA A 534 18.69 6.84 -21.02
CA ALA A 534 17.46 7.44 -21.55
C ALA A 534 17.09 6.83 -22.92
N PRO A 535 15.78 6.66 -23.24
CA PRO A 535 15.36 6.03 -24.48
C PRO A 535 15.84 6.81 -25.72
N VAL A 536 16.47 6.09 -26.66
CA VAL A 536 16.99 6.66 -27.89
C VAL A 536 15.90 6.68 -28.96
N VAL A 537 15.40 7.87 -29.30
CA VAL A 537 14.46 8.05 -30.42
C VAL A 537 15.22 8.05 -31.74
N SER A 538 15.11 6.96 -32.51
CA SER A 538 15.57 6.94 -33.91
C SER A 538 14.58 7.71 -34.79
N ALA A 539 15.10 8.56 -35.69
CA ALA A 539 14.28 9.40 -36.56
C ALA A 539 13.33 8.61 -37.47
N ALA A 540 12.18 9.21 -37.78
CA ALA A 540 11.10 8.59 -38.55
C ALA A 540 11.58 8.05 -39.91
N GLN A 541 11.24 6.79 -40.20
CA GLN A 541 11.19 6.31 -41.58
C GLN A 541 9.89 6.78 -42.22
N THR A 542 10.01 7.61 -43.24
CA THR A 542 8.88 7.94 -44.12
C THR A 542 8.50 6.68 -44.89
N ILE A 543 7.34 6.09 -44.56
CA ILE A 543 6.71 5.11 -45.44
C ILE A 543 6.07 5.90 -46.59
N GLU A 544 6.71 5.93 -47.75
CA GLU A 544 6.04 6.35 -48.97
C GLU A 544 5.00 5.30 -49.36
N VAL A 545 3.74 5.73 -49.42
CA VAL A 545 2.61 4.88 -49.82
C VAL A 545 2.60 4.76 -51.34
N GLY A 546 2.56 3.52 -51.84
CA GLY A 546 2.29 3.17 -53.23
C GLY A 546 1.02 2.37 -53.36
#